data_AF-A0A4Q8TJ95-F1
#
_entry.id   AF-A0A4Q8TJ95-F1
#
_cell.length_a   1.000
_cell.length_b   1.000
_cell.length_c   1.000
_cell.angle_alpha   90.00
_cell.angle_beta   90.00
_cell.angle_gamma   90.00
#
_symmetry.space_group_name_H-M   'P 1'
#
loop_
_entity.id
_entity.type
_entity.pdbx_description
1 polymer ?
#
loop_
_entity_poly.entity_id
_entity_poly.type
_entity_poly.pdbx_seq_one_letter_code
_entity_poly.pdbx_strand_id
1 'polypeptide(L)'
;MDGSVDISDCAQLVQVRRNGAVESRHYGVAVVLGENGSSLLALGNPEALIFPRSALKPFQAIASLRCGAQLTEEQVALTCASHVGSFAHQQLALQILESAGLSTDDLQCPEAWPVDSATRTQMTIEHLPKSRLTFNCSGKHAGFLNAAKSLGADTDTYLDPAHPVQQTAHRVFEEFCGPVARTGVDGCGAPAVQMSLLSLARGFHHLLATSDPDAQRAVTAMLHHPWAVRGEGQANTEVIKHAGVIAKLGAEGVLAMTAPNGVTVAIKMLDGSSRGTDLLALSLLHKFSAIDENSYRKLHQQLQPPATTVGAQAADLQLAGTDF
;
A
#
# COMPACT_ATOMS: atom_id res chain seq x y z
N MET A 1 -7.55 26.73 5.86
CA MET A 1 -7.56 25.46 5.10
C MET A 1 -6.90 24.42 5.99
N ASP A 2 -7.42 23.20 6.03
CA ASP A 2 -6.97 22.12 6.93
C ASP A 2 -5.64 21.47 6.47
N GLY A 3 -4.97 22.07 5.48
CA GLY A 3 -3.70 21.61 4.91
C GLY A 3 -3.86 20.43 3.95
N SER A 4 -5.08 19.96 3.71
CA SER A 4 -5.36 18.88 2.77
C SER A 4 -5.01 19.27 1.34
N VAL A 5 -4.52 18.30 0.57
CA VAL A 5 -4.16 18.48 -0.85
C VAL A 5 -5.28 19.15 -1.66
N ASP A 6 -4.94 20.23 -2.34
CA ASP A 6 -5.84 20.99 -3.23
C ASP A 6 -5.39 20.88 -4.70
N ILE A 7 -6.26 21.27 -5.64
CA ILE A 7 -5.88 21.34 -7.06
C ILE A 7 -4.68 22.27 -7.29
N SER A 8 -4.54 23.35 -6.52
CA SER A 8 -3.40 24.27 -6.59
C SER A 8 -2.07 23.64 -6.14
N ASP A 9 -2.12 22.54 -5.38
CA ASP A 9 -0.95 21.74 -5.01
C ASP A 9 -0.55 20.75 -6.11
N CYS A 10 -1.38 20.54 -7.14
CA CYS A 10 -1.21 19.41 -8.05
C CYS A 10 -0.55 19.79 -9.37
N ALA A 11 0.29 18.89 -9.88
CA ALA A 11 0.73 18.86 -11.27
C ALA A 11 -0.11 17.85 -12.07
N GLN A 12 -0.12 17.98 -13.39
CA GLN A 12 -0.71 16.97 -14.25
C GLN A 12 0.25 15.78 -14.37
N LEU A 13 -0.18 14.59 -13.96
CA LEU A 13 0.70 13.42 -13.86
C LEU A 13 0.42 12.35 -14.91
N VAL A 14 -0.85 12.19 -15.31
CA VAL A 14 -1.27 11.19 -16.31
C VAL A 14 -2.31 11.78 -17.24
N GLN A 15 -2.23 11.41 -18.52
CA GLN A 15 -3.26 11.65 -19.53
C GLN A 15 -3.77 10.31 -20.05
N VAL A 16 -5.08 10.20 -20.22
CA VAL A 16 -5.68 9.19 -21.08
C VAL A 16 -5.97 9.86 -22.41
N ARG A 17 -5.46 9.29 -23.50
CA ARG A 17 -5.81 9.73 -24.84
C ARG A 17 -6.65 8.67 -25.53
N ARG A 18 -7.53 9.11 -26.43
CA ARG A 18 -8.33 8.26 -27.31
C ARG A 18 -8.31 8.84 -28.70
N ASN A 19 -7.95 8.04 -29.70
CA ASN A 19 -7.86 8.47 -31.10
C ASN A 19 -7.03 9.76 -31.26
N GLY A 20 -5.93 9.88 -30.50
CA GLY A 20 -5.07 11.06 -30.51
C GLY A 20 -5.60 12.28 -29.75
N ALA A 21 -6.83 12.29 -29.25
CA ALA A 21 -7.38 13.38 -28.42
C ALA A 21 -7.23 13.07 -26.92
N VAL A 22 -7.07 14.10 -26.09
CA VAL A 22 -7.03 13.94 -24.63
C VAL A 22 -8.45 13.68 -24.11
N GLU A 23 -8.67 12.48 -23.58
CA GLU A 23 -9.96 12.03 -23.02
C GLU A 23 -10.04 12.31 -21.51
N SER A 24 -8.95 12.13 -20.78
CA SER A 24 -8.90 12.40 -19.33
C SER A 24 -7.54 12.93 -18.90
N ARG A 25 -7.53 13.76 -17.86
CA ARG A 25 -6.32 14.24 -17.18
C ARG A 25 -6.42 13.90 -15.71
N HIS A 26 -5.39 13.28 -15.18
CA HIS A 26 -5.28 13.01 -13.76
C HIS A 26 -4.18 13.90 -13.17
N TYR A 27 -4.58 14.74 -12.23
CA TYR A 27 -3.71 15.64 -11.49
C TYR A 27 -3.36 15.03 -10.14
N GLY A 28 -2.19 15.35 -9.62
CA GLY A 28 -1.74 14.87 -8.33
C GLY A 28 -0.39 15.44 -7.92
N VAL A 29 0.17 14.84 -6.87
CA VAL A 29 1.50 15.14 -6.37
C VAL A 29 2.37 13.89 -6.50
N ALA A 30 3.60 14.05 -6.96
CA ALA A 30 4.59 12.98 -7.01
C ALA A 30 5.95 13.46 -6.48
N VAL A 31 6.62 12.61 -5.71
CA VAL A 31 7.95 12.87 -5.16
C VAL A 31 8.86 11.70 -5.49
N VAL A 32 10.10 12.01 -5.85
CA VAL A 32 11.20 11.04 -5.97
C VAL A 32 12.33 11.44 -5.05
N LEU A 33 12.72 10.52 -4.15
CA LEU A 33 13.92 10.63 -3.33
C LEU A 33 15.04 9.79 -3.96
N GLY A 34 16.27 10.29 -3.90
CA GLY A 34 17.47 9.58 -4.33
C GLY A 34 18.00 8.62 -3.27
N GLU A 35 19.11 7.96 -3.60
CA GLU A 35 19.76 6.94 -2.75
C GLU A 35 20.16 7.47 -1.36
N ASN A 36 20.46 8.77 -1.25
CA ASN A 36 20.80 9.45 0.00
C ASN A 36 19.61 10.14 0.68
N GLY A 37 18.39 9.93 0.19
CA GLY A 37 17.16 10.55 0.72
C GLY A 37 16.92 12.00 0.27
N SER A 38 17.78 12.58 -0.58
CA SER A 38 17.56 13.91 -1.15
C SER A 38 16.42 13.90 -2.19
N SER A 39 15.69 15.00 -2.33
CA SER A 39 14.62 15.13 -3.32
C SER A 39 15.21 15.30 -4.72
N LEU A 40 15.02 14.30 -5.60
CA LEU A 40 15.42 14.34 -7.01
C LEU A 40 14.34 14.99 -7.91
N LEU A 41 13.07 14.79 -7.56
CA LEU A 41 11.93 15.33 -8.30
C LEU A 41 10.77 15.59 -7.35
N ALA A 42 10.10 16.73 -7.54
CA ALA A 42 8.78 17.01 -6.98
C ALA A 42 7.88 17.57 -8.08
N LEU A 43 6.75 16.92 -8.32
CA LEU A 43 5.69 17.38 -9.20
C LEU A 43 4.50 17.75 -8.32
N GLY A 44 4.13 19.02 -8.28
CA GLY A 44 3.18 19.56 -7.30
C GLY A 44 3.84 19.90 -5.96
N ASN A 45 3.03 20.13 -4.92
CA ASN A 45 3.48 20.47 -3.58
C ASN A 45 3.67 19.20 -2.72
N PRO A 46 4.92 18.79 -2.44
CA PRO A 46 5.21 17.57 -1.69
C PRO A 46 4.82 17.65 -0.20
N GLU A 47 4.61 18.87 0.33
CA GLU A 47 4.21 19.11 1.71
C GLU A 47 2.69 19.07 1.93
N ALA A 48 1.90 18.90 0.86
CA ALA A 48 0.45 18.81 0.98
C ALA A 48 0.04 17.60 1.83
N LEU A 49 -0.88 17.80 2.76
CA LEU A 49 -1.28 16.76 3.69
C LEU A 49 -2.25 15.78 3.03
N ILE A 50 -1.96 14.49 3.18
CA ILE A 50 -2.75 13.38 2.67
C ILE A 50 -3.05 12.38 3.78
N PHE A 51 -4.05 11.54 3.58
CA PHE A 51 -4.13 10.28 4.30
C PHE A 51 -3.47 9.20 3.44
N PRO A 52 -2.32 8.62 3.84
CA PRO A 52 -1.70 7.53 3.08
C PRO A 52 -2.52 6.23 3.09
N ARG A 53 -3.41 6.09 4.08
CA ARG A 53 -4.29 4.92 4.27
C ARG A 53 -3.47 3.63 4.29
N SER A 54 -3.87 2.64 3.49
CA SER A 54 -3.21 1.32 3.43
C SER A 54 -1.74 1.35 3.02
N ALA A 55 -1.19 2.48 2.55
CA ALA A 55 0.26 2.61 2.32
C ALA A 55 1.07 2.46 3.62
N LEU A 56 0.48 2.73 4.79
CA LEU A 56 1.19 2.66 6.08
C LEU A 56 1.23 1.28 6.74
N LYS A 57 0.65 0.26 6.10
CA LYS A 57 0.57 -1.09 6.69
C LYS A 57 1.91 -1.75 7.02
N PRO A 58 3.01 -1.53 6.28
CA PRO A 58 4.32 -2.02 6.70
C PRO A 58 4.71 -1.50 8.09
N PHE A 59 4.48 -0.21 8.37
CA PHE A 59 4.74 0.38 9.69
C PHE A 59 3.80 -0.14 10.77
N GLN A 60 2.54 -0.43 10.42
CA GLN A 60 1.60 -1.09 11.34
C GLN A 60 2.02 -2.53 11.66
N ALA A 61 2.59 -3.26 10.70
CA ALA A 61 3.15 -4.59 10.92
C ALA A 61 4.38 -4.53 11.85
N ILE A 62 5.28 -3.57 11.65
CA ILE A 62 6.41 -3.31 12.56
C ILE A 62 5.88 -3.05 13.99
N ALA A 63 4.82 -2.26 14.13
CA ALA A 63 4.21 -2.00 15.43
C ALA A 63 3.68 -3.29 16.09
N SER A 64 3.00 -4.16 15.35
CA SER A 64 2.55 -5.46 15.85
C SER A 64 3.71 -6.34 16.30
N LEU A 65 4.80 -6.39 15.52
CA LEU A 65 6.01 -7.14 15.86
C LEU A 65 6.68 -6.61 17.14
N ARG A 66 6.82 -5.28 17.26
CA ARG A 66 7.36 -4.62 18.46
C ARG A 66 6.49 -4.84 19.71
N CYS A 67 5.19 -5.07 19.53
CA CYS A 67 4.27 -5.46 20.60
C CYS A 67 4.34 -6.97 20.92
N GLY A 68 5.23 -7.73 20.28
CA GLY A 68 5.46 -9.15 20.56
C GLY A 68 4.57 -10.11 19.76
N ALA A 69 3.93 -9.66 18.68
CA ALA A 69 3.18 -10.56 17.81
C ALA A 69 4.07 -11.70 17.28
N GLN A 70 3.61 -12.93 17.42
CA GLN A 70 4.34 -14.14 17.01
C GLN A 70 3.81 -14.61 15.66
N LEU A 71 4.45 -14.13 14.59
CA LEU A 71 4.02 -14.33 13.21
C LEU A 71 5.12 -15.02 12.39
N THR A 72 4.74 -15.94 11.52
CA THR A 72 5.63 -16.46 10.47
C THR A 72 5.93 -15.38 9.44
N GLU A 73 6.97 -15.57 8.61
CA GLU A 73 7.33 -14.61 7.57
C GLU A 73 6.16 -14.30 6.62
N GLU A 74 5.45 -15.33 6.15
CA GLU A 74 4.28 -15.16 5.29
C GLU A 74 3.12 -14.40 5.97
N GLN A 75 2.92 -14.62 7.28
CA GLN A 75 1.92 -13.90 8.08
C GLN A 75 2.30 -12.43 8.30
N VAL A 76 3.60 -12.12 8.41
CA VAL A 76 4.09 -10.74 8.43
C VAL A 76 3.77 -10.06 7.09
N ALA A 77 4.00 -10.73 5.97
CA ALA A 77 3.66 -10.18 4.64
C ALA A 77 2.17 -9.88 4.51
N LEU A 78 1.30 -10.75 5.05
CA LEU A 78 -0.14 -10.51 5.10
C LEU A 78 -0.52 -9.36 6.04
N THR A 79 0.21 -9.16 7.14
CA THR A 79 -0.01 -8.02 8.05
C THR A 79 0.31 -6.69 7.37
N CYS A 80 1.30 -6.68 6.46
CA CYS A 80 1.61 -5.54 5.59
C CYS A 80 0.56 -5.33 4.46
N ALA A 81 -0.39 -6.23 4.27
CA ALA A 81 -1.13 -6.36 3.03
C ALA A 81 -2.33 -5.44 2.87
N SER A 82 -2.61 -5.08 1.62
CA SER A 82 -3.96 -4.72 1.17
C SER A 82 -4.45 -5.75 0.18
N HIS A 83 -4.61 -6.99 0.65
CA HIS A 83 -4.84 -8.17 -0.19
C HIS A 83 -6.16 -8.13 -0.97
N VAL A 84 -6.28 -9.00 -1.97
CA VAL A 84 -7.49 -9.15 -2.79
C VAL A 84 -8.55 -10.08 -2.19
N GLY A 85 -8.24 -10.75 -1.08
CA GLY A 85 -9.21 -11.59 -0.36
C GLY A 85 -9.42 -12.97 -0.98
N SER A 86 -8.45 -13.47 -1.75
CA SER A 86 -8.48 -14.87 -2.23
C SER A 86 -8.54 -15.85 -1.06
N PHE A 87 -8.95 -17.09 -1.32
CA PHE A 87 -9.04 -18.12 -0.28
C PHE A 87 -7.71 -18.33 0.47
N ALA A 88 -6.57 -18.24 -0.22
CA ALA A 88 -5.25 -18.30 0.42
C ALA A 88 -5.02 -17.17 1.43
N HIS A 89 -5.43 -15.93 1.11
CA HIS A 89 -5.35 -14.82 2.07
C HIS A 89 -6.29 -15.04 3.27
N GLN A 90 -7.51 -15.52 3.02
CA GLN A 90 -8.48 -15.79 4.08
C GLN A 90 -7.96 -16.85 5.05
N GLN A 91 -7.41 -17.95 4.52
CA GLN A 91 -6.81 -19.03 5.32
C GLN A 91 -5.64 -18.53 6.16
N LEU A 92 -4.77 -17.70 5.58
CA LEU A 92 -3.61 -17.17 6.28
C LEU A 92 -4.01 -16.17 7.37
N ALA A 93 -5.03 -15.32 7.14
CA ALA A 93 -5.59 -14.45 8.16
C ALA A 93 -6.21 -15.26 9.32
N LEU A 94 -6.93 -16.33 9.00
CA LEU A 94 -7.50 -17.24 10.01
C LEU A 94 -6.41 -17.89 10.86
N GLN A 95 -5.33 -18.37 10.25
CA GLN A 95 -4.19 -18.96 10.97
C GLN A 95 -3.53 -17.99 11.95
N ILE A 96 -3.46 -16.69 11.63
CA ILE A 96 -2.95 -15.65 12.55
C ILE A 96 -3.85 -15.50 13.78
N LEU A 97 -5.17 -15.57 13.59
CA LEU A 97 -6.14 -15.49 14.68
C LEU A 97 -6.07 -16.74 15.56
N GLU A 98 -6.10 -17.92 14.94
CA GLU A 98 -6.08 -19.21 15.63
C GLU A 98 -4.78 -19.39 16.46
N SER A 99 -3.63 -18.91 15.96
CA SER A 99 -2.37 -18.97 16.71
C SER A 99 -2.38 -18.14 18.00
N ALA A 100 -3.28 -17.16 18.10
CA ALA A 100 -3.51 -16.35 19.28
C ALA A 100 -4.72 -16.81 20.12
N GLY A 101 -5.36 -17.93 19.75
CA GLY A 101 -6.58 -18.43 20.38
C GLY A 101 -7.80 -17.55 20.11
N LEU A 102 -7.83 -16.89 18.96
CA LEU A 102 -8.91 -16.03 18.48
C LEU A 102 -9.59 -16.65 17.25
N SER A 103 -10.70 -16.05 16.85
CA SER A 103 -11.55 -16.45 15.74
C SER A 103 -11.88 -15.27 14.82
N THR A 104 -12.64 -15.53 13.76
CA THR A 104 -13.11 -14.47 12.85
C THR A 104 -14.02 -13.44 13.52
N ASP A 105 -14.65 -13.80 14.63
CA ASP A 105 -15.60 -12.93 15.34
C ASP A 105 -14.89 -11.79 16.09
N ASP A 106 -13.60 -11.96 16.37
CA ASP A 106 -12.75 -10.94 16.99
C ASP A 106 -12.33 -9.84 16.00
N LEU A 107 -12.48 -10.07 14.68
CA LEU A 107 -12.21 -9.07 13.67
C LEU A 107 -13.26 -7.95 13.72
N GLN A 108 -12.78 -6.70 13.70
CA GLN A 108 -13.63 -5.51 13.69
C GLN A 108 -13.61 -4.79 12.34
N CYS A 109 -12.81 -5.25 11.36
CA CYS A 109 -12.89 -4.76 9.99
C CYS A 109 -14.22 -5.18 9.34
N PRO A 110 -14.83 -4.37 8.46
CA PRO A 110 -16.12 -4.68 7.85
C PRO A 110 -16.16 -6.03 7.13
N GLU A 111 -17.35 -6.63 7.04
CA GLU A 111 -17.59 -7.74 6.11
C GLU A 111 -17.58 -7.23 4.66
N ALA A 112 -16.92 -7.97 3.77
CA ALA A 112 -16.86 -7.62 2.36
C ALA A 112 -16.95 -8.83 1.43
N TRP A 113 -17.17 -8.52 0.15
CA TRP A 113 -16.83 -9.45 -0.93
C TRP A 113 -15.33 -9.32 -1.25
N PRO A 114 -14.65 -10.40 -1.66
CA PRO A 114 -13.25 -10.29 -2.08
C PRO A 114 -13.14 -9.38 -3.30
N VAL A 115 -12.02 -8.67 -3.39
CA VAL A 115 -11.67 -7.85 -4.57
C VAL A 115 -11.35 -8.75 -5.76
N ASP A 116 -10.75 -9.91 -5.51
CA ASP A 116 -10.51 -10.92 -6.53
C ASP A 116 -11.82 -11.43 -7.14
N SER A 117 -12.00 -11.19 -8.44
CA SER A 117 -13.25 -11.51 -9.14
C SER A 117 -13.47 -13.02 -9.28
N ALA A 118 -12.39 -13.81 -9.39
CA ALA A 118 -12.48 -15.26 -9.48
C ALA A 118 -12.98 -15.85 -8.16
N THR A 119 -12.37 -15.45 -7.04
CA THR A 119 -12.82 -15.83 -5.68
C THR A 119 -14.25 -15.36 -5.43
N ARG A 120 -14.61 -14.12 -5.82
CA ARG A 120 -15.99 -13.63 -5.68
C ARG A 120 -16.99 -14.51 -6.44
N THR A 121 -16.66 -14.87 -7.67
CA THR A 121 -17.49 -15.75 -8.51
C THR A 121 -17.65 -17.12 -7.84
N GLN A 122 -16.55 -17.72 -7.37
CA GLN A 122 -16.59 -19.02 -6.69
C GLN A 122 -17.45 -18.97 -5.43
N MET A 123 -17.23 -17.98 -4.56
CA MET A 123 -18.04 -17.79 -3.35
C MET A 123 -19.53 -17.63 -3.67
N THR A 124 -19.86 -16.95 -4.78
CA THR A 124 -21.25 -16.77 -5.21
C THR A 124 -21.88 -18.08 -5.66
N ILE A 125 -21.15 -18.91 -6.43
CA ILE A 125 -21.58 -20.24 -6.88
C ILE A 125 -21.78 -21.18 -5.68
N GLU A 126 -20.91 -21.10 -4.68
CA GLU A 126 -20.97 -21.90 -3.47
C GLU A 126 -21.92 -21.35 -2.40
N HIS A 127 -22.62 -20.24 -2.69
CA HIS A 127 -23.50 -19.55 -1.74
C HIS A 127 -22.83 -19.14 -0.43
N LEU A 128 -21.53 -18.85 -0.46
CA LEU A 128 -20.78 -18.32 0.69
C LEU A 128 -21.11 -16.84 0.92
N PRO A 129 -21.27 -16.39 2.18
CA PRO A 129 -21.60 -15.00 2.50
C PRO A 129 -20.36 -14.09 2.37
N LYS A 130 -20.59 -12.77 2.53
CA LYS A 130 -19.50 -11.85 2.85
C LYS A 130 -18.82 -12.29 4.14
N SER A 131 -17.54 -11.96 4.28
CA SER A 131 -16.75 -12.30 5.46
C SER A 131 -15.84 -11.15 5.84
N ARG A 132 -15.41 -11.09 7.10
CA ARG A 132 -14.34 -10.18 7.53
C ARG A 132 -12.99 -10.63 6.99
N LEU A 133 -12.80 -11.93 6.74
CA LEU A 133 -11.54 -12.48 6.21
C LEU A 133 -11.26 -12.03 4.77
N THR A 134 -12.30 -11.79 3.97
CA THR A 134 -12.16 -11.30 2.59
C THR A 134 -11.85 -9.80 2.53
N PHE A 135 -12.09 -9.06 3.61
CA PHE A 135 -11.80 -7.64 3.67
C PHE A 135 -10.30 -7.41 3.54
N ASN A 136 -9.88 -6.52 2.65
CA ASN A 136 -8.47 -6.28 2.28
C ASN A 136 -7.54 -5.85 3.44
N CYS A 137 -8.07 -5.58 4.62
CA CYS A 137 -7.30 -5.25 5.82
C CYS A 137 -7.30 -6.37 6.87
N SER A 138 -7.95 -7.51 6.62
CA SER A 138 -8.11 -8.57 7.63
C SER A 138 -6.77 -9.07 8.16
N GLY A 139 -5.76 -9.20 7.30
CA GLY A 139 -4.37 -9.49 7.69
C GLY A 139 -3.79 -8.53 8.75
N LYS A 140 -3.88 -7.23 8.50
CA LYS A 140 -3.45 -6.20 9.46
C LYS A 140 -4.21 -6.31 10.78
N HIS A 141 -5.53 -6.51 10.72
CA HIS A 141 -6.35 -6.65 11.93
C HIS A 141 -5.98 -7.90 12.74
N ALA A 142 -5.75 -9.03 12.07
CA ALA A 142 -5.27 -10.24 12.71
C ALA A 142 -3.90 -10.03 13.37
N GLY A 143 -2.99 -9.27 12.73
CA GLY A 143 -1.71 -8.87 13.33
C GLY A 143 -1.87 -7.99 14.57
N PHE A 144 -2.80 -7.02 14.56
CA PHE A 144 -3.09 -6.20 15.74
C PHE A 144 -3.68 -7.01 16.90
N LEU A 145 -4.56 -7.96 16.60
CA LEU A 145 -5.16 -8.84 17.59
C LEU A 145 -4.13 -9.80 18.20
N ASN A 146 -3.26 -10.39 17.37
CA ASN A 146 -2.14 -11.20 17.83
C ASN A 146 -1.20 -10.39 18.75
N ALA A 147 -0.88 -9.15 18.36
CA ALA A 147 -0.12 -8.23 19.21
C ALA A 147 -0.83 -7.89 20.53
N ALA A 148 -2.14 -7.62 20.50
CA ALA A 148 -2.92 -7.36 21.72
C ALA A 148 -2.87 -8.57 22.68
N LYS A 149 -3.00 -9.79 22.16
CA LYS A 149 -2.86 -11.03 22.93
C LYS A 149 -1.47 -11.20 23.52
N SER A 150 -0.41 -10.93 22.75
CA SER A 150 0.96 -10.99 23.25
C SER A 150 1.23 -10.00 24.39
N LEU A 151 0.59 -8.83 24.37
CA LEU A 151 0.67 -7.83 25.45
C LEU A 151 -0.21 -8.14 26.67
N GLY A 152 -1.11 -9.13 26.57
CA GLY A 152 -2.18 -9.32 27.56
C GLY A 152 -3.18 -8.15 27.61
N ALA A 153 -3.29 -7.39 26.51
CA ALA A 153 -4.22 -6.28 26.37
C ALA A 153 -5.60 -6.75 25.88
N ASP A 154 -6.61 -5.90 26.06
CA ASP A 154 -7.98 -6.18 25.66
C ASP A 154 -8.14 -6.22 24.13
N THR A 155 -8.56 -7.38 23.62
CA THR A 155 -8.79 -7.58 22.18
C THR A 155 -10.04 -6.90 21.66
N ASP A 156 -10.98 -6.48 22.51
CA ASP A 156 -12.21 -5.81 22.06
C ASP A 156 -11.99 -4.32 21.75
N THR A 157 -10.87 -3.75 22.21
CA THR A 157 -10.56 -2.33 22.07
C THR A 157 -9.34 -2.07 21.19
N TYR A 158 -8.84 -3.06 20.44
CA TYR A 158 -7.59 -2.93 19.67
C TYR A 158 -7.57 -1.83 18.59
N LEU A 159 -8.73 -1.31 18.19
CA LEU A 159 -8.86 -0.18 17.27
C LEU A 159 -8.90 1.19 17.95
N ASP A 160 -9.06 1.24 19.27
CA ASP A 160 -9.04 2.49 20.04
C ASP A 160 -7.65 3.15 19.89
N PRO A 161 -7.57 4.44 19.52
CA PRO A 161 -6.31 5.18 19.49
C PRO A 161 -5.50 5.08 20.79
N ALA A 162 -6.14 4.93 21.96
CA ALA A 162 -5.48 4.76 23.25
C ALA A 162 -4.96 3.33 23.49
N HIS A 163 -5.37 2.34 22.68
CA HIS A 163 -4.93 0.96 22.83
C HIS A 163 -3.40 0.85 22.61
N PRO A 164 -2.66 0.05 23.41
CA PRO A 164 -1.21 -0.05 23.33
C PRO A 164 -0.66 -0.34 21.92
N VAL A 165 -1.33 -1.19 21.15
CA VAL A 165 -0.95 -1.50 19.76
C VAL A 165 -1.06 -0.27 18.86
N GLN A 166 -2.11 0.55 19.01
CA GLN A 166 -2.29 1.76 18.20
C GLN A 166 -1.31 2.87 18.62
N GLN A 167 -1.03 2.99 19.92
CA GLN A 167 0.01 3.88 20.44
C GLN A 167 1.40 3.51 19.91
N THR A 168 1.72 2.22 19.84
CA THR A 168 2.96 1.76 19.19
C THR A 168 2.96 2.08 17.70
N ALA A 169 1.86 1.85 16.99
CA ALA A 169 1.75 2.21 15.57
C ALA A 169 1.97 3.71 15.34
N HIS A 170 1.41 4.58 16.19
CA HIS A 170 1.64 6.02 16.12
C HIS A 170 3.13 6.37 16.26
N ARG A 171 3.82 5.80 17.24
CA ARG A 171 5.27 6.00 17.43
C ARG A 171 6.08 5.53 16.23
N VAL A 172 5.74 4.37 15.65
CA VAL A 172 6.41 3.89 14.43
C VAL A 172 6.18 4.84 13.26
N PHE A 173 4.97 5.41 13.11
CA PHE A 173 4.74 6.41 12.07
C PHE A 173 5.62 7.65 12.27
N GLU A 174 5.71 8.17 13.50
CA GLU A 174 6.54 9.34 13.80
C GLU A 174 8.03 9.07 13.60
N GLU A 175 8.50 7.89 13.99
CA GLU A 175 9.88 7.46 13.83
C GLU A 175 10.30 7.35 12.35
N PHE A 176 9.47 6.71 11.53
CA PHE A 176 9.84 6.44 10.13
C PHE A 176 9.45 7.59 9.20
N CYS A 177 8.23 8.11 9.34
CA CYS A 177 7.65 9.08 8.41
C CYS A 177 7.80 10.54 8.88
N GLY A 178 8.16 10.76 10.15
CA GLY A 178 8.12 12.08 10.77
C GLY A 178 6.72 12.45 11.28
N PRO A 179 6.49 13.74 11.61
CA PRO A 179 5.36 14.16 12.44
C PRO A 179 4.00 13.83 11.81
N VAL A 180 3.10 13.31 12.65
CA VAL A 180 1.69 13.11 12.31
C VAL A 180 0.93 14.42 12.54
N ALA A 181 0.20 14.89 11.52
CA ALA A 181 -0.54 16.16 11.62
C ALA A 181 -1.87 15.99 12.38
N ARG A 182 -2.58 14.88 12.14
CA ARG A 182 -3.82 14.52 12.84
C ARG A 182 -4.12 13.04 12.66
N THR A 183 -5.04 12.54 13.49
CA THR A 183 -5.58 11.18 13.39
C THR A 183 -7.09 11.24 13.18
N GLY A 184 -7.57 10.49 12.20
CA GLY A 184 -8.98 10.20 11.95
C GLY A 184 -9.25 8.70 11.98
N VAL A 185 -10.34 8.26 11.35
CA VAL A 185 -10.75 6.86 11.29
C VAL A 185 -10.70 6.37 9.84
N ASP A 186 -10.06 5.23 9.60
CA ASP A 186 -10.02 4.55 8.30
C ASP A 186 -11.35 3.82 8.03
N GLY A 187 -11.63 3.48 6.78
CA GLY A 187 -12.81 2.69 6.38
C GLY A 187 -12.79 1.26 6.93
N CYS A 188 -11.66 0.79 7.44
CA CYS A 188 -11.57 -0.47 8.17
C CYS A 188 -11.83 -0.33 9.69
N GLY A 189 -12.04 0.90 10.18
CA GLY A 189 -12.24 1.23 11.60
C GLY A 189 -10.96 1.57 12.38
N ALA A 190 -9.78 1.28 11.85
CA ALA A 190 -8.51 1.60 12.53
C ALA A 190 -8.16 3.10 12.45
N PRO A 191 -7.28 3.61 13.32
CA PRO A 191 -6.77 4.98 13.22
C PRO A 191 -6.10 5.25 11.86
N ALA A 192 -6.43 6.39 11.26
CA ALA A 192 -5.86 6.88 10.01
C ALA A 192 -5.13 8.20 10.25
N VAL A 193 -3.80 8.19 10.11
CA VAL A 193 -2.99 9.40 10.30
C VAL A 193 -2.88 10.22 9.01
N GLN A 194 -2.83 11.54 9.17
CA GLN A 194 -2.53 12.49 8.09
C GLN A 194 -1.07 12.93 8.19
N MET A 195 -0.37 12.98 7.06
CA MET A 195 1.02 13.44 6.94
C MET A 195 1.24 14.01 5.54
N SER A 196 2.37 14.68 5.29
CA SER A 196 2.70 15.11 3.93
C SER A 196 3.09 13.93 3.04
N LEU A 197 2.95 14.09 1.71
CA LEU A 197 3.43 13.07 0.78
C LEU A 197 4.95 12.86 0.91
N LEU A 198 5.71 13.93 1.21
CA LEU A 198 7.13 13.84 1.48
C LEU A 198 7.43 12.98 2.72
N SER A 199 6.65 13.11 3.79
CA SER A 199 6.76 12.26 4.98
C SER A 199 6.56 10.79 4.66
N LEU A 200 5.56 10.46 3.84
CA LEU A 200 5.36 9.09 3.36
C LEU A 200 6.56 8.58 2.55
N ALA A 201 7.09 9.39 1.63
CA ALA A 201 8.26 9.04 0.83
C ALA A 201 9.50 8.78 1.73
N ARG A 202 9.74 9.66 2.72
CA ARG A 202 10.81 9.48 3.70
C ARG A 202 10.65 8.21 4.53
N GLY A 203 9.42 7.88 4.92
CA GLY A 203 9.10 6.63 5.62
C GLY A 203 9.50 5.40 4.82
N PHE A 204 9.16 5.33 3.54
CA PHE A 204 9.54 4.22 2.67
C PHE A 204 11.05 4.17 2.41
N HIS A 205 11.69 5.31 2.21
CA HIS A 205 13.14 5.38 2.09
C HIS A 205 13.84 4.85 3.37
N HIS A 206 13.38 5.30 4.54
CA HIS A 206 13.91 4.87 5.83
C HIS A 206 13.64 3.38 6.12
N LEU A 207 12.50 2.85 5.66
CA LEU A 207 12.13 1.44 5.81
C LEU A 207 13.19 0.48 5.23
N LEU A 208 13.87 0.84 4.15
CA LEU A 208 14.98 0.05 3.60
C LEU A 208 16.33 0.34 4.26
N ALA A 209 16.55 1.59 4.69
CA ALA A 209 17.85 2.02 5.20
C ALA A 209 18.09 1.66 6.68
N THR A 210 17.03 1.37 7.43
CA THR A 210 17.12 1.12 8.88
C THR A 210 17.77 -0.22 9.22
N SER A 211 18.41 -0.28 10.39
CA SER A 211 18.88 -1.52 11.01
C SER A 211 17.88 -2.10 12.03
N ASP A 212 16.67 -1.56 12.10
CA ASP A 212 15.62 -2.08 12.98
C ASP A 212 15.25 -3.52 12.56
N PRO A 213 15.32 -4.50 13.48
CA PRO A 213 15.11 -5.91 13.14
C PRO A 213 13.65 -6.22 12.73
N ASP A 214 12.66 -5.52 13.28
CA ASP A 214 11.26 -5.74 12.93
C ASP A 214 10.91 -5.09 11.58
N ALA A 215 11.54 -3.96 11.24
CA ALA A 215 11.49 -3.38 9.90
C ALA A 215 12.13 -4.32 8.86
N GLN A 216 13.30 -4.88 9.16
CA GLN A 216 13.95 -5.87 8.28
C GLN A 216 13.06 -7.10 8.07
N ARG A 217 12.44 -7.63 9.14
CA ARG A 217 11.47 -8.73 9.03
C ARG A 217 10.29 -8.37 8.14
N ALA A 218 9.72 -7.18 8.27
CA ALA A 218 8.61 -6.73 7.43
C ALA A 218 9.01 -6.60 5.94
N VAL A 219 10.18 -6.03 5.66
CA VAL A 219 10.74 -5.91 4.30
C VAL A 219 11.00 -7.28 3.69
N THR A 220 11.71 -8.16 4.40
CA THR A 220 12.00 -9.53 3.94
C THR A 220 10.72 -10.30 3.64
N ALA A 221 9.74 -10.25 4.55
CA ALA A 221 8.45 -10.89 4.35
C ALA A 221 7.74 -10.41 3.08
N MET A 222 7.70 -9.10 2.85
CA MET A 222 7.09 -8.54 1.64
C MET A 222 7.81 -8.99 0.35
N LEU A 223 9.14 -9.07 0.37
CA LEU A 223 9.95 -9.50 -0.78
C LEU A 223 9.81 -11.00 -1.08
N HIS A 224 9.77 -11.85 -0.06
CA HIS A 224 9.68 -13.30 -0.21
C HIS A 224 8.26 -13.80 -0.45
N HIS A 225 7.25 -13.12 0.11
CA HIS A 225 5.83 -13.47 -0.04
C HIS A 225 5.02 -12.33 -0.68
N PRO A 226 5.39 -11.84 -1.88
CA PRO A 226 4.74 -10.70 -2.52
C PRO A 226 3.27 -10.96 -2.87
N TRP A 227 2.90 -12.24 -3.05
CA TRP A 227 1.52 -12.65 -3.28
C TRP A 227 0.61 -12.21 -2.14
N ALA A 228 1.07 -12.31 -0.88
CA ALA A 228 0.28 -12.01 0.30
C ALA A 228 -0.02 -10.51 0.44
N VAL A 229 0.86 -9.64 -0.08
CA VAL A 229 0.76 -8.18 0.05
C VAL A 229 -0.43 -7.61 -0.73
N ARG A 230 -0.65 -8.11 -1.95
CA ARG A 230 -1.73 -7.62 -2.82
C ARG A 230 -2.49 -8.76 -3.50
N GLY A 231 -1.80 -9.73 -4.07
CA GLY A 231 -2.37 -10.91 -4.72
C GLY A 231 -1.64 -11.24 -6.01
N GLU A 232 -1.65 -12.51 -6.42
CA GLU A 232 -1.02 -12.94 -7.67
C GLU A 232 -1.54 -12.13 -8.88
N GLY A 233 -0.62 -11.74 -9.76
CA GLY A 233 -0.93 -10.96 -10.96
C GLY A 233 -1.30 -9.49 -10.70
N GLN A 234 -1.32 -9.03 -9.45
CA GLN A 234 -1.60 -7.64 -9.11
C GLN A 234 -0.36 -6.76 -9.20
N ALA A 235 -0.54 -5.50 -9.58
CA ALA A 235 0.57 -4.60 -9.91
C ALA A 235 1.70 -4.54 -8.86
N ASN A 236 1.35 -4.34 -7.59
CA ASN A 236 2.34 -4.27 -6.51
C ASN A 236 3.07 -5.61 -6.32
N THR A 237 2.37 -6.74 -6.41
CA THR A 237 2.95 -8.08 -6.30
C THR A 237 3.95 -8.33 -7.43
N GLU A 238 3.59 -7.98 -8.67
CA GLU A 238 4.45 -8.18 -9.84
C GLU A 238 5.69 -7.28 -9.79
N VAL A 239 5.54 -6.02 -9.36
CA VAL A 239 6.66 -5.09 -9.16
C VAL A 239 7.63 -5.62 -8.10
N ILE A 240 7.13 -6.09 -6.95
CA ILE A 240 7.99 -6.69 -5.91
C ILE A 240 8.73 -7.90 -6.47
N LYS A 241 8.00 -8.82 -7.11
CA LYS A 241 8.52 -10.09 -7.63
C LYS A 241 9.58 -9.93 -8.72
N HIS A 242 9.44 -8.92 -9.57
CA HIS A 242 10.30 -8.77 -10.75
C HIS A 242 11.37 -7.69 -10.62
N ALA A 243 11.19 -6.69 -9.74
CA ALA A 243 12.15 -5.63 -9.55
C ALA A 243 12.77 -5.57 -8.14
N GLY A 244 12.32 -6.41 -7.19
CA GLY A 244 12.79 -6.36 -5.81
C GLY A 244 12.42 -5.05 -5.08
N VAL A 245 11.46 -4.30 -5.63
CA VAL A 245 11.00 -3.02 -5.11
C VAL A 245 9.93 -3.27 -4.06
N ILE A 246 10.05 -2.68 -2.88
CA ILE A 246 8.93 -2.66 -1.92
C ILE A 246 7.86 -1.72 -2.46
N ALA A 247 6.68 -2.26 -2.77
CA ALA A 247 5.55 -1.51 -3.32
C ALA A 247 4.32 -1.63 -2.43
N LYS A 248 3.70 -0.49 -2.10
CA LYS A 248 2.49 -0.47 -1.28
C LYS A 248 1.51 0.62 -1.70
N LEU A 249 0.39 0.18 -2.27
CA LEU A 249 -0.74 1.04 -2.57
C LEU A 249 -1.50 1.45 -1.30
N GLY A 250 -2.02 2.67 -1.32
CA GLY A 250 -3.04 3.19 -0.42
C GLY A 250 -4.36 3.42 -1.18
N ALA A 251 -5.45 3.54 -0.44
CA ALA A 251 -6.72 3.97 -1.03
C ALA A 251 -6.62 5.43 -1.51
N GLU A 252 -7.58 5.87 -2.32
CA GLU A 252 -7.63 7.25 -2.83
C GLU A 252 -6.35 7.66 -3.59
N GLY A 253 -5.87 6.80 -4.49
CA GLY A 253 -4.81 7.14 -5.44
C GLY A 253 -3.43 7.35 -4.81
N VAL A 254 -3.15 6.75 -3.65
CA VAL A 254 -1.84 6.79 -3.00
C VAL A 254 -1.00 5.58 -3.40
N LEU A 255 0.28 5.80 -3.68
CA LEU A 255 1.25 4.73 -3.89
C LEU A 255 2.61 5.14 -3.37
N ALA A 256 3.30 4.23 -2.68
CA ALA A 256 4.71 4.38 -2.35
C ALA A 256 5.49 3.15 -2.82
N MET A 257 6.67 3.40 -3.40
CA MET A 257 7.60 2.38 -3.88
C MET A 257 9.02 2.76 -3.49
N THR A 258 9.81 1.81 -2.99
CA THR A 258 11.24 2.02 -2.72
C THR A 258 12.06 0.87 -3.30
N ALA A 259 13.05 1.21 -4.11
CA ALA A 259 13.91 0.26 -4.79
C ALA A 259 15.12 -0.15 -3.93
N PRO A 260 15.79 -1.28 -4.24
CA PRO A 260 16.93 -1.77 -3.45
C PRO A 260 18.08 -0.77 -3.28
N ASN A 261 18.28 0.15 -4.22
CA ASN A 261 19.30 1.21 -4.12
C ASN A 261 18.84 2.43 -3.30
N GLY A 262 17.64 2.41 -2.74
CA GLY A 262 17.08 3.48 -1.91
C GLY A 262 16.28 4.54 -2.66
N VAL A 263 16.28 4.54 -4.00
CA VAL A 263 15.42 5.46 -4.77
C VAL A 263 13.96 5.17 -4.45
N THR A 264 13.24 6.20 -4.02
CA THR A 264 11.88 6.08 -3.49
C THR A 264 10.94 7.00 -4.23
N VAL A 265 9.77 6.49 -4.62
CA VAL A 265 8.70 7.24 -5.26
C VAL A 265 7.46 7.22 -4.37
N ALA A 266 6.83 8.38 -4.19
CA ALA A 266 5.50 8.48 -3.59
C ALA A 266 4.58 9.32 -4.47
N ILE A 267 3.33 8.89 -4.63
CA ILE A 267 2.33 9.54 -5.49
C ILE A 267 1.01 9.66 -4.72
N LYS A 268 0.32 10.79 -4.92
CA LYS A 268 -1.10 10.99 -4.59
C LYS A 268 -1.82 11.55 -5.81
N MET A 269 -2.80 10.83 -6.34
CA MET A 269 -3.73 11.36 -7.34
C MET A 269 -4.85 12.15 -6.66
N LEU A 270 -5.14 13.36 -7.11
CA LEU A 270 -6.13 14.25 -6.48
C LEU A 270 -7.54 13.65 -6.50
N ASP A 271 -7.94 13.06 -7.64
CA ASP A 271 -9.25 12.44 -7.87
C ASP A 271 -9.40 11.06 -7.21
N GLY A 272 -8.36 10.58 -6.52
CA GLY A 272 -8.35 9.27 -5.87
C GLY A 272 -8.19 8.08 -6.84
N SER A 273 -8.02 8.34 -8.13
CA SER A 273 -7.88 7.29 -9.15
C SER A 273 -6.56 6.53 -9.01
N SER A 274 -6.59 5.22 -9.21
CA SER A 274 -5.38 4.39 -9.35
C SER A 274 -4.93 4.23 -10.81
N ARG A 275 -5.70 4.78 -11.77
CA ARG A 275 -5.44 4.58 -13.20
C ARG A 275 -4.14 5.24 -13.60
N GLY A 276 -3.14 4.42 -13.95
CA GLY A 276 -1.81 4.88 -14.36
C GLY A 276 -0.84 5.16 -13.21
N THR A 277 -1.25 5.03 -11.95
CA THR A 277 -0.39 5.30 -10.78
C THR A 277 0.79 4.33 -10.70
N ASP A 278 0.55 3.03 -10.90
CA ASP A 278 1.62 2.02 -10.89
C ASP A 278 2.62 2.24 -12.05
N LEU A 279 2.12 2.54 -13.25
CA LEU A 279 2.96 2.83 -14.43
C LEU A 279 3.79 4.10 -14.24
N LEU A 280 3.21 5.14 -13.64
CA LEU A 280 3.91 6.37 -13.32
C LEU A 280 5.04 6.11 -12.32
N ALA A 281 4.77 5.41 -11.22
CA ALA A 281 5.78 5.08 -10.22
C ALA A 281 6.92 4.24 -10.82
N LEU A 282 6.58 3.20 -11.59
CA LEU A 282 7.53 2.35 -12.29
C LEU A 282 8.43 3.17 -13.25
N SER A 283 7.84 4.08 -14.01
CA SER A 283 8.58 4.90 -14.97
C SER A 283 9.46 5.94 -14.30
N LEU A 284 9.05 6.48 -13.14
CA LEU A 284 9.88 7.35 -12.31
C LEU A 284 11.08 6.58 -11.73
N LEU A 285 10.87 5.36 -11.22
CA LEU A 285 11.98 4.50 -10.77
C LEU A 285 12.96 4.22 -11.91
N HIS A 286 12.46 3.90 -13.10
CA HIS A 286 13.31 3.66 -14.28
C HIS A 286 14.10 4.91 -14.69
N LYS A 287 13.43 6.07 -14.74
CA LYS A 287 14.06 7.36 -15.09
C LYS A 287 15.26 7.69 -14.20
N PHE A 288 15.19 7.34 -12.91
CA PHE A 288 16.26 7.53 -11.94
C PHE A 288 17.12 6.28 -11.73
N SER A 289 17.14 5.37 -12.72
CA SER A 289 18.01 4.18 -12.79
C SER A 289 17.88 3.22 -11.60
N ALA A 290 16.71 3.20 -10.94
CA ALA A 290 16.44 2.35 -9.79
C ALA A 290 15.99 0.93 -10.16
N ILE A 291 15.56 0.73 -11.41
CA ILE A 291 15.20 -0.56 -12.00
C ILE A 291 15.84 -0.67 -13.39
N ASP A 292 16.21 -1.88 -13.80
CA ASP A 292 16.83 -2.12 -15.10
C ASP A 292 15.80 -2.09 -16.25
N GLU A 293 16.28 -1.81 -17.46
CA GLU A 293 15.47 -1.70 -18.68
C GLU A 293 14.63 -2.96 -18.96
N ASN A 294 15.16 -4.16 -18.66
CA ASN A 294 14.46 -5.41 -18.95
C ASN A 294 13.29 -5.63 -17.98
N SER A 295 13.51 -5.42 -16.68
CA SER A 295 12.45 -5.42 -15.67
C SER A 295 11.40 -4.35 -15.96
N TYR A 296 11.84 -3.13 -16.31
CA TYR A 296 10.95 -2.03 -16.69
C TYR A 296 10.05 -2.39 -17.87
N ARG A 297 10.61 -2.85 -19.01
CA ARG A 297 9.81 -3.20 -20.19
C ARG A 297 8.78 -4.29 -19.90
N LYS A 298 9.20 -5.35 -19.19
CA LYS A 298 8.31 -6.45 -18.83
C LYS A 298 7.14 -5.97 -17.97
N LEU A 299 7.45 -5.24 -16.89
CA LEU A 299 6.43 -4.72 -15.99
C LEU A 299 5.53 -3.70 -16.68
N HIS A 300 6.09 -2.78 -17.46
CA HIS A 300 5.33 -1.78 -18.20
C HIS A 300 4.33 -2.44 -19.15
N GLN A 301 4.72 -3.49 -19.88
CA GLN A 301 3.80 -4.26 -20.73
C GLN A 301 2.71 -4.97 -19.91
N GLN A 302 3.08 -5.59 -18.79
CA GLN A 302 2.17 -6.37 -17.96
C GLN A 302 1.13 -5.50 -17.22
N LEU A 303 1.53 -4.30 -16.80
CA LEU A 303 0.69 -3.39 -16.02
C LEU A 303 -0.19 -2.48 -16.88
N GLN A 304 0.02 -2.46 -18.20
CA GLN A 304 -0.88 -1.78 -19.11
C GLN A 304 -2.25 -2.48 -19.15
N PRO A 305 -3.36 -1.73 -19.18
CA PRO A 305 -4.67 -2.31 -19.41
C PRO A 305 -4.68 -3.13 -20.72
N PRO A 306 -5.24 -4.35 -20.71
CA PRO A 306 -5.26 -5.18 -21.90
C PRO A 306 -6.08 -4.51 -23.02
N ALA A 307 -5.45 -4.35 -24.19
CA ALA A 307 -6.05 -3.73 -25.36
C ALA A 307 -6.55 -4.79 -26.36
N THR A 308 -7.53 -5.60 -25.94
CA THR A 308 -8.05 -6.74 -26.72
C THR A 308 -9.10 -6.37 -27.77
N THR A 309 -9.61 -5.14 -27.74
CA THR A 309 -10.60 -4.64 -28.70
C THR A 309 -10.07 -3.42 -29.43
N VAL A 310 -10.59 -3.13 -30.63
CA VAL A 310 -10.25 -1.91 -31.39
C VAL A 310 -10.47 -0.65 -30.55
N GLY A 311 -11.56 -0.60 -29.77
CA GLY A 311 -11.84 0.53 -28.88
C GLY A 311 -10.87 0.66 -27.70
N ALA A 312 -10.32 -0.45 -27.20
CA ALA A 312 -9.28 -0.40 -26.17
C ALA A 312 -7.92 0.01 -26.76
N GLN A 313 -7.58 -0.47 -27.95
CA GLN A 313 -6.36 -0.10 -28.68
C GLN A 313 -6.33 1.37 -29.11
N ALA A 314 -7.51 1.97 -29.30
CA ALA A 314 -7.65 3.39 -29.58
C ALA A 314 -7.28 4.30 -28.40
N ALA A 315 -7.06 3.74 -27.20
CA ALA A 315 -6.72 4.50 -26.01
C ALA A 315 -5.33 4.17 -25.46
N ASP A 316 -4.61 5.19 -25.04
CA ASP A 316 -3.28 5.06 -24.43
C ASP A 316 -3.15 5.93 -23.18
N LEU A 317 -2.29 5.49 -22.27
CA LEU A 317 -1.89 6.24 -21.08
C LEU A 317 -0.57 6.96 -21.38
N GLN A 318 -0.56 8.28 -21.25
CA GLN A 318 0.66 9.09 -21.36
C GLN A 318 1.00 9.67 -20.00
N LEU A 319 2.25 9.51 -19.58
CA LEU A 319 2.76 10.14 -18.37
C LEU A 319 3.07 11.61 -18.66
N ALA A 320 2.90 12.46 -17.64
CA ALA A 320 3.05 13.90 -17.76
C ALA A 320 3.78 14.48 -16.53
N GLY A 321 4.12 15.76 -16.60
CA GLY A 321 4.81 16.49 -15.53
C GLY A 321 6.34 16.46 -15.63
N THR A 322 6.91 15.52 -16.37
CA THR A 322 8.32 15.49 -16.74
C THR A 322 8.50 14.75 -18.07
N ASP A 323 9.68 14.89 -18.69
CA ASP A 323 10.09 14.05 -19.81
C ASP A 323 10.33 12.61 -19.34
N PHE A 324 9.69 11.63 -19.98
CA PHE A 324 9.78 10.20 -19.69
C PHE A 324 10.44 9.44 -20.84
#